data_AF-G9K3L7-F1
#
_entry.id   AF-G9K3L7-F1
#
_cell.length_a   1.000
_cell.length_b   1.000
_cell.length_c   1.000
_cell.angle_alpha   90.00
_cell.angle_beta   90.00
_cell.angle_gamma   90.00
#
_symmetry.space_group_name_H-M   'P 1'
#
loop_
_entity.id
_entity.type
_entity.pdbx_description
1 polymer ?
#
loop_
_entity_poly.entity_id
_entity_poly.type
_entity_poly.pdbx_seq_one_letter_code
_entity_poly.pdbx_strand_id
1 'polypeptide(L)'
;ESELQIALIALFSEMLYRFPNMVVAQVTRESVQQAIASGITAQQIIHFLRTRAHPVMLKQTPVLPPTITDQIRLWELERDRLRFTEGVLYNQFLSQVDFELLLAHARELGVLVFENSAKRLMVVTPAGHSDVKRFWKRQKHSS
;
A
#
# COMPACT_ATOMS: atom_id res chain seq x y z
N GLU A 1 28.05 -11.14 25.00
CA GLU A 1 27.61 -10.01 24.16
C GLU A 1 26.58 -10.52 23.15
N SER A 2 25.49 -9.85 22.82
CA SER A 2 24.53 -9.14 23.67
C SER A 2 23.17 -9.63 23.14
N GLU A 3 22.40 -10.39 23.93
CA GLU A 3 21.11 -10.96 23.50
C GLU A 3 20.15 -9.89 22.98
N LEU A 4 20.30 -8.66 23.46
CA LEU A 4 19.61 -7.48 22.98
C LEU A 4 19.85 -7.22 21.48
N GLN A 5 21.09 -7.36 21.00
CA GLN A 5 21.39 -7.15 19.57
C GLN A 5 20.73 -8.20 18.70
N ILE A 6 20.72 -9.45 19.18
CA ILE A 6 20.05 -10.57 18.51
C ILE A 6 18.53 -10.30 18.48
N ALA A 7 17.95 -9.87 19.60
CA ALA A 7 16.54 -9.51 19.69
C ALA A 7 16.18 -8.35 18.74
N LEU A 8 17.03 -7.33 18.64
CA LEU A 8 16.83 -6.21 17.72
C LEU A 8 16.86 -6.65 16.24
N ILE A 9 17.79 -7.54 15.87
CA ILE A 9 17.85 -8.12 14.51
C ILE A 9 16.59 -8.92 14.21
N ALA A 10 16.10 -9.70 15.18
CA ALA A 10 14.88 -10.49 15.04
C ALA A 10 13.60 -9.65 14.84
N LEU A 11 13.62 -8.35 15.15
CA LEU A 11 12.46 -7.46 14.91
C LEU A 11 12.18 -7.23 13.42
N PHE A 12 13.18 -7.39 12.55
CA PHE A 12 13.05 -7.07 11.12
C PHE A 12 13.65 -8.13 10.19
N SER A 13 14.05 -9.29 10.72
CA SER A 13 14.63 -10.39 9.95
C SER A 13 14.23 -11.75 10.50
N GLU A 14 14.31 -12.77 9.64
CA GLU A 14 14.12 -14.17 9.99
C GLU A 14 15.44 -14.77 10.46
N MET A 15 15.47 -15.29 11.69
CA MET A 15 16.67 -15.88 12.29
C MET A 15 16.86 -17.30 11.77
N LEU A 16 17.91 -17.54 10.98
CA LEU A 16 18.19 -18.84 10.37
C LEU A 16 19.01 -19.75 11.29
N TYR A 17 20.14 -19.21 11.79
CA TYR A 17 21.07 -19.98 12.62
C TYR A 17 21.62 -19.11 13.76
N ARG A 18 21.78 -19.73 14.94
CA ARG A 18 22.44 -19.13 16.10
C ARG A 18 23.59 -20.04 16.54
N PHE A 19 24.80 -19.53 16.40
CA PHE A 19 26.04 -20.10 16.93
C PHE A 19 26.50 -19.30 18.16
N PRO A 20 27.47 -19.79 18.94
CA PRO A 20 27.96 -19.07 20.13
C PRO A 20 28.40 -17.62 19.84
N ASN A 21 29.04 -17.37 18.70
CA ASN A 21 29.61 -16.07 18.34
C ASN A 21 29.13 -15.53 16.99
N MET A 22 28.12 -16.15 16.39
CA MET A 22 27.64 -15.79 15.06
C MET A 22 26.15 -16.05 14.96
N VAL A 23 25.45 -15.13 14.32
CA VAL A 23 24.05 -15.28 13.96
C VAL A 23 23.94 -15.10 12.46
N VAL A 24 23.11 -15.93 11.84
CA VAL A 24 22.73 -15.80 10.44
C VAL A 24 21.25 -15.51 10.41
N ALA A 25 20.88 -14.42 9.75
CA ALA A 25 19.50 -13.99 9.58
C ALA A 25 19.26 -13.53 8.15
N GLN A 26 18.00 -13.59 7.71
CA GLN A 26 17.56 -13.21 6.39
C GLN A 26 16.55 -12.07 6.50
N VAL A 27 16.79 -10.97 5.77
CA VAL A 27 15.81 -9.89 5.64
C VAL A 27 14.92 -10.23 4.45
N THR A 28 13.65 -10.52 4.72
CA THR A 28 12.63 -10.86 3.72
C THR A 28 11.62 -9.73 3.60
N ARG A 29 10.78 -9.80 2.57
CA ARG A 29 9.65 -8.87 2.41
C ARG A 29 8.73 -8.95 3.62
N GLU A 30 8.44 -10.17 4.04
CA GLU A 30 7.52 -10.50 5.11
C GLU A 30 8.06 -9.99 6.46
N SER A 31 9.35 -10.23 6.75
CA SER A 31 9.96 -9.76 7.99
C SER A 31 10.00 -8.24 8.09
N VAL A 32 10.29 -7.55 6.97
CA VAL A 32 10.29 -6.09 6.92
C VAL A 32 8.87 -5.55 7.10
N GLN A 33 7.88 -6.08 6.38
CA GLN A 33 6.49 -5.65 6.51
C GLN A 33 5.93 -5.85 7.93
N GLN A 34 6.30 -6.95 8.59
CA GLN A 34 5.94 -7.19 9.99
C GLN A 34 6.58 -6.16 10.95
N ALA A 35 7.84 -5.79 10.70
CA ALA A 35 8.52 -4.73 11.45
C ALA A 35 7.81 -3.37 11.29
N ILE A 36 7.48 -3.00 10.04
CA ILE A 36 6.71 -1.78 9.73
C ILE A 36 5.36 -1.79 10.45
N ALA A 37 4.63 -2.91 10.42
CA ALA A 37 3.35 -3.06 11.12
C ALA A 37 3.47 -2.88 12.64
N SER A 38 4.64 -3.17 13.19
CA SER A 38 4.97 -2.98 14.61
C SER A 38 5.51 -1.57 14.93
N GLY A 39 5.57 -0.67 13.93
CA GLY A 39 6.00 0.72 14.08
C GLY A 39 7.48 0.98 13.83
N ILE A 40 8.23 0.01 13.30
CA ILE A 40 9.66 0.17 12.96
C ILE A 40 9.77 0.58 11.49
N THR A 41 10.30 1.75 11.18
CA THR A 41 10.38 2.26 9.80
C THR A 41 11.55 1.67 9.01
N ALA A 42 11.46 1.68 7.68
CA ALA A 42 12.58 1.29 6.81
C ALA A 42 13.86 2.09 7.11
N GLN A 43 13.71 3.38 7.39
CA GLN A 43 14.82 4.27 7.77
C GLN A 43 15.51 3.80 9.05
N GLN A 44 14.75 3.35 10.05
CA GLN A 44 15.30 2.81 11.31
C GLN A 44 16.06 1.51 11.08
N ILE A 45 15.53 0.59 10.25
CA ILE A 45 16.21 -0.66 9.88
C ILE A 45 17.54 -0.36 9.17
N ILE A 46 17.52 0.52 8.15
CA ILE A 46 18.72 0.91 7.39
C ILE A 46 19.75 1.59 8.31
N HIS A 47 19.29 2.45 9.22
CA HIS A 47 20.15 3.11 10.20
C HIS A 47 20.81 2.11 11.15
N PHE A 48 20.06 1.13 11.65
CA PHE A 48 20.59 0.07 12.50
C PHE A 48 21.67 -0.74 11.78
N LEU A 49 21.40 -1.20 10.55
CA LEU A 49 22.36 -1.96 9.75
C LEU A 49 23.64 -1.17 9.44
N ARG A 50 23.52 0.14 9.20
CA ARG A 50 24.67 1.02 8.93
C ARG A 50 25.52 1.26 10.18
N THR A 51 24.90 1.53 11.32
CA THR A 51 25.61 1.83 12.58
C THR A 51 26.26 0.60 13.20
N ARG A 52 25.72 -0.60 12.92
CA ARG A 52 26.27 -1.89 13.38
C ARG A 52 27.08 -2.63 12.32
N ALA A 53 27.41 -1.97 11.20
CA ALA A 53 28.20 -2.60 10.15
C ALA A 53 29.61 -2.95 10.63
N HIS A 54 30.16 -4.02 10.07
CA HIS A 54 31.51 -4.46 10.39
C HIS A 54 32.55 -3.36 10.07
N PRO A 55 33.62 -3.17 10.88
CA PRO A 55 34.61 -2.11 10.66
C PRO A 55 35.25 -2.08 9.27
N VAL A 56 35.35 -3.24 8.61
CA VAL A 56 35.84 -3.32 7.21
C VAL A 56 34.82 -2.76 6.23
N MET A 57 33.52 -3.00 6.44
CA MET A 57 32.45 -2.43 5.61
C MET A 57 32.35 -0.92 5.78
N LEU A 58 32.59 -0.40 6.99
CA LEU A 58 32.58 1.05 7.27
C LEU A 58 33.63 1.84 6.47
N LYS A 59 34.66 1.17 5.93
CA LYS A 59 35.65 1.80 5.04
C LYS A 59 35.11 2.06 3.62
N GLN A 60 33.98 1.45 3.27
CA GLN A 60 33.35 1.58 1.96
C GLN A 60 32.24 2.62 1.99
N THR A 61 32.10 3.38 0.90
CA THR A 61 31.01 4.34 0.71
C THR A 61 30.25 3.98 -0.57
N PRO A 62 28.94 3.64 -0.49
CA PRO A 62 28.12 3.53 0.71
C PRO A 62 28.39 2.24 1.52
N VAL A 63 28.21 2.31 2.84
CA VAL A 63 28.38 1.15 3.76
C VAL A 63 27.44 -0.01 3.43
N LEU A 64 26.21 0.32 3.03
CA LEU A 64 25.21 -0.63 2.57
C LEU A 64 25.01 -0.44 1.06
N PRO A 65 24.94 -1.52 0.27
CA PRO A 65 24.65 -1.42 -1.16
C PRO A 65 23.30 -0.69 -1.40
N PRO A 66 23.22 0.24 -2.38
CA PRO A 66 21.98 0.99 -2.65
C PRO A 66 20.77 0.08 -2.89
N THR A 67 20.97 -1.00 -3.65
CA THR A 67 19.92 -1.99 -3.97
C THR A 67 19.26 -2.59 -2.75
N ILE A 68 20.02 -2.87 -1.68
CA ILE A 68 19.48 -3.39 -0.42
C ILE A 68 18.67 -2.32 0.30
N THR A 69 19.18 -1.09 0.36
CA THR A 69 18.45 0.00 1.00
C THR A 69 17.16 0.35 0.25
N ASP A 70 17.18 0.28 -1.07
CA ASP A 70 16.01 0.55 -1.90
C ASP A 70 14.99 -0.58 -1.77
N GLN A 71 15.42 -1.84 -1.72
CA GLN A 71 14.52 -2.97 -1.53
C GLN A 71 13.74 -2.89 -0.21
N ILE A 72 14.40 -2.49 0.88
CA ILE A 72 13.74 -2.30 2.19
C ILE A 72 12.69 -1.18 2.11
N ARG A 73 13.00 -0.06 1.45
CA ARG A 73 12.04 1.04 1.24
C ARG A 73 10.87 0.62 0.36
N LEU A 74 11.13 -0.13 -0.71
CA LEU A 74 10.08 -0.65 -1.59
C LEU A 74 9.12 -1.56 -0.82
N TRP A 75 9.62 -2.42 0.07
CA TRP A 75 8.77 -3.27 0.90
C TRP A 75 7.90 -2.49 1.91
N GLU A 76 8.40 -1.37 2.43
CA GLU A 76 7.59 -0.43 3.23
C GLU A 76 6.49 0.21 2.37
N LEU A 77 6.83 0.75 1.20
CA LEU A 77 5.87 1.37 0.27
C LEU A 77 4.82 0.38 -0.26
N GLU A 78 5.16 -0.90 -0.34
CA GLU A 78 4.22 -1.94 -0.77
C GLU A 78 3.04 -2.10 0.18
N ARG A 79 3.19 -1.78 1.47
CA ARG A 79 2.08 -1.73 2.43
C ARG A 79 1.05 -0.67 2.04
N ASP A 80 1.51 0.44 1.47
CA ASP A 80 0.68 1.59 1.11
C ASP A 80 -0.03 1.44 -0.25
N ARG A 81 0.04 0.26 -0.88
CA ARG A 81 -0.52 0.04 -2.23
C ARG A 81 -2.03 -0.15 -2.26
N LEU A 82 -2.67 -0.49 -1.14
CA LEU A 82 -4.11 -0.67 -1.07
C LEU A 82 -4.78 0.56 -0.47
N ARG A 83 -5.34 1.39 -1.35
CA ARG A 83 -6.27 2.45 -0.95
C ARG A 83 -7.69 1.91 -1.04
N PHE A 84 -8.33 1.75 0.11
CA PHE A 84 -9.74 1.44 0.18
C PHE A 84 -10.53 2.75 0.06
N THR A 85 -11.40 2.83 -0.93
CA THR A 85 -12.33 3.95 -1.08
C THR A 85 -13.73 3.40 -0.92
N GLU A 86 -14.45 3.86 0.10
CA GLU A 86 -15.87 3.55 0.24
C GLU A 86 -16.65 4.14 -0.93
N GLY A 87 -17.63 3.39 -1.44
CA GLY A 87 -18.42 3.82 -2.58
C GLY A 87 -19.65 2.97 -2.82
N VAL A 88 -20.60 3.53 -3.57
CA VAL A 88 -21.80 2.82 -4.01
C VAL A 88 -21.60 2.39 -5.46
N LEU A 89 -21.72 1.09 -5.71
CA LEU A 89 -21.63 0.50 -7.05
C LEU A 89 -22.97 0.62 -7.77
N TYR A 90 -22.92 1.17 -8.98
CA TYR A 90 -24.00 1.16 -9.94
C TYR A 90 -23.62 0.19 -11.06
N ASN A 91 -24.47 -0.77 -11.32
CA ASN A 91 -24.29 -1.81 -12.33
C ASN A 91 -25.64 -2.11 -13.01
N GLN A 92 -25.65 -3.09 -13.91
CA GLN A 92 -26.87 -3.56 -14.59
C GLN A 92 -27.65 -2.47 -15.34
N PHE A 93 -26.93 -1.51 -15.94
CA PHE A 93 -27.55 -0.54 -16.84
C PHE A 93 -28.17 -1.27 -18.03
N LEU A 94 -29.46 -0.99 -18.28
CA LEU A 94 -30.24 -1.58 -19.37
C LEU A 94 -29.83 -1.01 -20.74
N SER A 95 -29.38 0.24 -20.77
CA SER A 95 -28.95 0.95 -21.98
C SER A 95 -27.56 1.57 -21.79
N GLN A 96 -26.79 1.61 -22.88
CA GLN A 96 -25.52 2.35 -22.93
C GLN A 96 -25.72 3.85 -22.72
N VAL A 97 -26.80 4.39 -23.28
CA VAL A 97 -27.13 5.82 -23.19
C VAL A 97 -27.41 6.22 -21.74
N ASP A 98 -28.17 5.39 -21.01
CA ASP A 98 -28.47 5.61 -19.59
C ASP A 98 -27.21 5.59 -18.72
N PHE A 99 -26.28 4.69 -19.05
CA PHE A 99 -24.98 4.60 -18.38
C PHE A 99 -24.15 5.86 -18.61
N GLU A 100 -23.97 6.28 -19.87
CA GLU A 100 -23.14 7.45 -20.21
C GLU A 100 -23.69 8.74 -19.61
N LEU A 101 -25.01 8.88 -19.59
CA LEU A 101 -25.72 10.00 -18.98
C LEU A 101 -25.48 10.10 -17.46
N LEU A 102 -25.67 8.99 -16.73
CA LEU A 102 -25.41 8.94 -15.29
C LEU A 102 -23.92 9.14 -14.98
N LEU A 103 -23.04 8.60 -15.82
CA LEU A 103 -21.60 8.75 -15.72
C LEU A 103 -21.17 10.21 -15.86
N ALA A 104 -21.68 10.89 -16.90
CA ALA A 104 -21.42 12.31 -17.13
C ALA A 104 -21.88 13.16 -15.94
N HIS A 105 -23.11 12.92 -15.45
CA HIS A 105 -23.63 13.64 -14.29
C HIS A 105 -22.80 13.43 -13.01
N ALA A 106 -22.40 12.19 -12.73
CA ALA A 106 -21.56 11.90 -11.56
C ALA A 106 -20.15 12.52 -11.68
N ARG A 107 -19.61 12.63 -12.90
CA ARG A 107 -18.33 13.29 -13.19
C ARG A 107 -18.44 14.81 -13.00
N GLU A 108 -19.51 15.44 -13.48
CA GLU A 108 -19.78 16.87 -13.29
C GLU A 108 -19.96 17.24 -11.82
N LEU A 109 -20.63 16.40 -11.03
CA LEU A 109 -20.77 16.58 -9.59
C LEU A 109 -19.46 16.32 -8.80
N GLY A 110 -18.43 15.75 -9.44
CA GLY A 110 -17.17 15.39 -8.78
C GLY A 110 -17.29 14.24 -7.79
N VAL A 111 -18.33 13.40 -7.92
CA VAL A 111 -18.60 12.28 -7.00
C VAL A 111 -18.22 10.91 -7.56
N LEU A 112 -17.75 10.86 -8.81
CA LEU A 112 -17.31 9.63 -9.47
C LEU A 112 -15.96 9.14 -8.90
N VAL A 113 -15.93 7.91 -8.42
CA VAL A 113 -14.74 7.25 -7.84
C VAL A 113 -14.07 6.31 -8.84
N PHE A 114 -14.86 5.57 -9.60
CA PHE A 114 -14.38 4.57 -10.55
C PHE A 114 -15.39 4.38 -11.68
N GLU A 115 -14.90 4.02 -12.87
CA GLU A 115 -15.73 3.67 -14.02
C GLU A 115 -15.14 2.49 -14.81
N ASN A 116 -16.01 1.72 -15.45
CA ASN A 116 -15.65 0.72 -16.44
C ASN A 116 -16.73 0.70 -17.54
N SER A 117 -16.48 1.41 -18.64
CA SER A 117 -17.42 1.54 -19.74
C SER A 117 -17.72 0.22 -20.44
N ALA A 118 -16.73 -0.67 -20.56
CA ALA A 118 -16.90 -1.99 -21.20
C ALA A 118 -17.90 -2.88 -20.44
N LYS A 119 -17.95 -2.76 -19.11
CA LYS A 119 -18.88 -3.50 -18.25
C LYS A 119 -20.09 -2.68 -17.80
N ARG A 120 -20.19 -1.41 -18.21
CA ARG A 120 -21.16 -0.44 -17.70
C ARG A 120 -21.21 -0.43 -16.17
N LEU A 121 -20.05 -0.22 -15.54
CA LEU A 121 -19.94 -0.09 -14.09
C LEU A 121 -19.49 1.32 -13.75
N MET A 122 -20.05 1.88 -12.69
CA MET A 122 -19.54 3.10 -12.07
C MET A 122 -19.67 3.01 -10.55
N VAL A 123 -18.72 3.60 -9.84
CA VAL A 123 -18.75 3.74 -8.39
C VAL A 123 -18.74 5.21 -8.07
N VAL A 124 -19.64 5.64 -7.20
CA VAL A 124 -19.70 7.02 -6.71
C VAL A 124 -19.47 7.06 -5.20
N THR A 125 -19.11 8.22 -4.67
CA THR A 125 -18.96 8.41 -3.22
C THR A 125 -20.30 8.16 -2.50
N PRO A 126 -20.28 7.68 -1.24
CA PRO A 126 -21.51 7.49 -0.46
C PRO A 126 -22.32 8.78 -0.31
N ALA A 127 -21.64 9.93 -0.17
CA ALA A 127 -22.27 11.25 -0.09
C ALA A 127 -22.97 11.65 -1.41
N GLY A 128 -22.38 11.33 -2.56
CA GLY A 128 -22.95 11.66 -3.87
C GLY A 128 -24.10 10.75 -4.30
N HIS A 129 -24.28 9.59 -3.66
CA HIS A 129 -25.31 8.60 -4.03
C HIS A 129 -26.72 9.19 -4.08
N SER A 130 -27.09 10.02 -3.09
CA SER A 130 -28.42 10.63 -3.00
C SER A 130 -28.73 11.54 -4.18
N ASP A 131 -27.75 12.32 -4.64
CA ASP A 131 -27.93 13.30 -5.72
C ASP A 131 -28.02 12.60 -7.07
N VAL A 132 -27.13 11.64 -7.32
CA VAL A 132 -27.15 10.80 -8.52
C VAL A 132 -28.48 10.04 -8.63
N LYS A 133 -28.97 9.47 -7.53
CA LYS A 133 -30.28 8.78 -7.49
C LYS A 133 -31.45 9.73 -7.74
N ARG A 134 -31.40 10.95 -7.19
CA ARG A 134 -32.44 11.98 -7.40
C ARG A 134 -32.48 12.45 -8.85
N PHE A 135 -31.32 12.64 -9.48
CA PHE A 135 -31.22 12.95 -10.90
C PHE A 135 -31.87 11.87 -11.77
N TRP A 136 -31.51 10.60 -11.56
CA TRP A 136 -32.06 9.48 -12.33
C TRP A 136 -33.58 9.37 -12.23
N LYS A 137 -34.15 9.54 -11.03
CA LYS A 137 -35.60 9.52 -10.84
C LYS A 137 -36.32 10.62 -11.62
N ARG A 138 -35.76 11.84 -11.64
CA ARG A 138 -36.34 12.97 -12.41
C ARG A 138 -36.34 12.67 -13.90
N GLN A 139 -35.27 12.07 -14.40
CA GLN A 139 -35.14 11.76 -15.82
C GLN A 139 -36.14 10.70 -16.28
N LYS A 140 -36.33 9.63 -15.49
CA LYS A 140 -37.37 8.62 -15.75
C LYS A 140 -38.80 9.14 -15.71
N HIS A 141 -39.08 10.22 -14.99
CA HIS A 141 -40.39 10.85 -14.97
C HIS A 141 -40.60 11.84 -16.13
N SER A 142 -39.54 12.22 -16.83
CA SER A 142 -39.56 13.16 -17.95
C SER A 142 -39.49 12.45 -19.32
N SER A 143 -39.39 11.12 -19.35
CA SER A 143 -39.42 10.25 -20.53
C SER A 143 -40.66 9.37 -20.49
#